data_AF-A0A6G1KXP8-F1
#
_entry.id   AF-A0A6G1KXP8-F1
#
_cell.length_a   1.000
_cell.length_b   1.000
_cell.length_c   1.000
_cell.angle_alpha   90.00
_cell.angle_beta   90.00
_cell.angle_gamma   90.00
#
_symmetry.space_group_name_H-M   'P 1'
#
loop_
_entity.id
_entity.type
_entity.pdbx_description
1 polymer ?
#
loop_
_entity_poly.entity_id
_entity_poly.type
_entity_poly.pdbx_seq_one_letter_code
_entity_poly.pdbx_strand_id
1 'polypeptide(L)'
;MPNYLLPRSQGAHRVAAIALFRTLLAQCRALPLLEAPQLHELQNIVRNRFKQARHTSSQQMLRYNFEAGYEAVDCLDAAVAGDHQGRLRVLQLLENAPAKVKQDPPVLNPKRLRKTIRKRDRERNGPLETEAEAKPSLFERPLPLEQLSGRRKVPALFNAQGLPVLRIKKPQPQSLSGYLADKLRQRQKRHDLRHRLDEELNFARMEDEWDRIVNQEAGERSLRLRDSYGHAFQQHDRKQREPRWSDALVFARRGVVDQINAQREKNIEMRDKMIEVVAKERELYEREKAERTAERSRKWLEQSGQVDVNADMS
;
A
#
# COMPACT_ATOMS: atom_id res chain seq x y z
N MET A 1 -1.29 14.33 -36.41
CA MET A 1 0.02 14.61 -35.80
C MET A 1 0.69 13.26 -35.55
N PRO A 2 1.85 12.93 -36.15
CA PRO A 2 2.53 11.68 -35.85
C PRO A 2 2.94 11.67 -34.37
N ASN A 3 2.52 10.64 -33.64
CA ASN A 3 2.79 10.48 -32.22
C ASN A 3 4.24 10.05 -32.02
N TYR A 4 5.14 11.00 -31.77
CA TYR A 4 6.50 10.70 -31.31
C TYR A 4 6.43 10.18 -29.87
N LEU A 5 6.15 8.88 -29.71
CA LEU A 5 6.21 8.22 -28.42
C LEU A 5 7.64 8.35 -27.88
N LEU A 6 7.76 8.85 -26.65
CA LEU A 6 9.04 8.91 -25.94
C LEU A 6 9.72 7.52 -26.01
N PRO A 7 11.03 7.42 -26.29
CA PRO A 7 11.72 6.15 -26.46
C PRO A 7 11.49 5.16 -25.29
N ARG A 8 11.36 5.67 -24.06
CA ARG A 8 11.05 4.85 -22.87
C ARG A 8 9.66 4.20 -22.90
N SER A 9 8.72 4.77 -23.64
CA SER A 9 7.37 4.22 -23.83
C SER A 9 7.31 3.16 -24.93
N GLN A 10 8.36 3.05 -25.76
CA GLN A 10 8.45 2.04 -26.81
C GLN A 10 8.92 0.71 -26.21
N GLY A 11 8.11 -0.34 -26.38
CA GLY A 11 8.41 -1.68 -25.85
C GLY A 11 9.75 -2.24 -26.37
N ALA A 12 10.02 -2.07 -27.67
CA ALA A 12 11.25 -2.55 -28.32
C ALA A 12 12.52 -1.95 -27.69
N HIS A 13 12.54 -0.64 -27.46
CA HIS A 13 13.67 0.04 -26.81
C HIS A 13 13.91 -0.49 -25.39
N ARG A 14 12.85 -0.71 -24.61
CA ARG A 14 12.98 -1.27 -23.25
C ARG A 14 13.57 -2.66 -23.26
N VAL A 15 13.14 -3.53 -24.18
CA VAL A 15 13.66 -4.90 -24.29
C VAL A 15 15.14 -4.88 -24.70
N ALA A 16 15.50 -4.10 -25.73
CA ALA A 16 16.88 -3.97 -26.18
C ALA A 16 17.82 -3.44 -25.09
N ALA A 17 17.41 -2.39 -24.37
CA ALA A 17 18.20 -1.83 -23.26
C ALA A 17 18.36 -2.82 -22.10
N ILE A 18 17.32 -3.58 -21.76
CA ILE A 18 17.39 -4.61 -20.71
C ILE A 18 18.27 -5.79 -21.15
N ALA A 19 18.17 -6.21 -22.41
CA ALA A 19 19.02 -7.26 -22.97
C ALA A 19 20.49 -6.86 -22.91
N LEU A 20 20.86 -5.69 -23.44
CA LEU A 20 22.21 -5.16 -23.41
C LEU A 20 22.76 -5.00 -21.97
N PHE A 21 21.92 -4.51 -21.05
CA PHE A 21 22.30 -4.41 -19.64
C PHE A 21 22.61 -5.77 -19.02
N ARG A 22 21.82 -6.80 -19.35
CA ARG A 22 22.00 -8.16 -18.84
C ARG A 22 23.22 -8.85 -19.47
N THR A 23 23.46 -8.67 -20.76
CA THR A 23 24.62 -9.25 -21.45
C THR A 23 25.91 -8.69 -20.89
N LEU A 24 26.02 -7.35 -20.77
CA LEU A 24 27.19 -6.70 -20.18
C LEU A 24 27.46 -7.18 -18.76
N LEU A 25 26.44 -7.29 -17.91
CA LEU A 25 26.62 -7.79 -16.54
C LEU A 25 26.98 -9.28 -16.49
N ALA A 26 26.47 -10.09 -17.41
CA ALA A 26 26.82 -11.50 -17.51
C ALA A 26 28.29 -11.67 -17.95
N GLN A 27 28.72 -10.93 -18.96
CA GLN A 27 30.10 -10.94 -19.45
C GLN A 27 31.09 -10.42 -18.40
N CYS A 28 30.73 -9.36 -17.67
CA CYS A 28 31.54 -8.88 -16.55
C CYS A 28 31.79 -9.98 -15.51
N ARG A 29 30.84 -10.91 -15.28
CA ARG A 29 31.00 -12.03 -14.34
C ARG A 29 31.79 -13.20 -14.90
N ALA A 30 31.79 -13.36 -16.23
CA ALA A 30 32.44 -14.47 -16.91
C ALA A 30 33.95 -14.25 -17.11
N LEU A 31 34.48 -13.06 -16.77
CA LEU A 31 35.91 -12.76 -16.90
C LEU A 31 36.72 -13.54 -15.85
N PRO A 32 37.57 -14.50 -16.27
CA PRO A 32 38.23 -15.44 -15.36
C PRO A 32 39.46 -14.84 -14.64
N LEU A 33 39.83 -13.59 -14.92
CA LEU A 33 41.13 -13.00 -14.53
C LEU A 33 41.05 -11.78 -13.61
N LEU A 34 39.85 -11.28 -13.30
CA LEU A 34 39.67 -10.07 -12.50
C LEU A 34 39.40 -10.42 -11.04
N GLU A 35 40.10 -9.75 -10.13
CA GLU A 35 39.87 -9.86 -8.70
C GLU A 35 38.45 -9.39 -8.34
N ALA A 36 37.84 -10.01 -7.31
CA ALA A 36 36.50 -9.67 -6.83
C ALA A 36 36.19 -8.16 -6.71
N PRO A 37 37.09 -7.28 -6.21
CA PRO A 37 36.87 -5.84 -6.19
C PRO A 37 36.78 -5.20 -7.59
N GLN A 38 37.65 -5.59 -8.52
CA GLN A 38 37.68 -5.03 -9.89
C GLN A 38 36.43 -5.42 -10.69
N LEU A 39 35.96 -6.65 -10.49
CA LEU A 39 34.68 -7.12 -11.03
C LEU A 39 33.50 -6.27 -10.54
N HIS A 40 33.52 -5.91 -9.25
CA HIS A 40 32.49 -5.08 -8.66
C HIS A 40 32.53 -3.64 -9.20
N GLU A 41 33.72 -3.06 -9.34
CA GLU A 41 33.91 -1.73 -9.94
C GLU A 41 33.42 -1.69 -11.40
N LEU A 42 33.75 -2.72 -12.20
CA LEU A 42 33.31 -2.82 -13.59
C LEU A 42 31.78 -2.91 -13.70
N GLN A 43 31.16 -3.75 -12.87
CA GLN A 43 29.69 -3.85 -12.81
C GLN A 43 29.05 -2.53 -12.38
N ASN A 44 29.68 -1.78 -11.47
CA ASN A 44 29.21 -0.48 -11.03
C ASN A 44 29.32 0.59 -12.11
N ILE A 45 30.38 0.56 -12.91
CA ILE A 45 30.51 1.42 -14.08
C ILE A 45 29.33 1.20 -15.04
N VAL A 46 29.03 -0.06 -15.38
CA VAL A 46 27.88 -0.41 -16.24
C VAL A 46 26.57 0.10 -15.62
N ARG A 47 26.31 -0.21 -14.34
CA ARG A 47 25.09 0.26 -13.64
C ARG A 47 24.95 1.78 -13.64
N ASN A 48 26.04 2.50 -13.39
CA ASN A 48 26.06 3.96 -13.33
C ASN A 48 25.84 4.59 -14.70
N ARG A 49 26.40 4.02 -15.78
CA ARG A 49 26.19 4.50 -17.16
C ARG A 49 24.74 4.34 -17.61
N PHE A 50 24.13 3.17 -17.38
CA PHE A 50 22.70 2.96 -17.67
C PHE A 50 21.80 3.87 -16.83
N LYS A 51 22.19 4.18 -15.58
CA LYS A 51 21.46 5.13 -14.73
C LYS A 51 21.54 6.57 -15.26
N GLN A 52 22.71 6.99 -15.76
CA GLN A 52 22.90 8.31 -16.39
C GLN A 52 22.05 8.44 -17.66
N ALA A 53 22.02 7.39 -18.50
CA ALA A 53 21.27 7.40 -19.76
C ALA A 53 19.75 7.22 -19.60
N ARG A 54 19.23 7.00 -18.37
CA ARG A 54 17.81 6.70 -18.11
C ARG A 54 16.82 7.76 -18.59
N HIS A 55 17.24 9.02 -18.60
CA HIS A 55 16.41 10.17 -18.95
C HIS A 55 16.73 10.72 -20.34
N THR A 56 17.63 10.07 -21.09
CA THR A 56 17.96 10.47 -22.45
C THR A 56 16.79 10.20 -23.39
N SER A 57 16.25 11.26 -23.98
CA SER A 57 15.11 11.19 -24.91
C SER A 57 15.51 11.37 -26.38
N SER A 58 16.73 11.84 -26.66
CA SER A 58 17.23 12.05 -28.03
C SER A 58 17.56 10.73 -28.72
N GLN A 59 16.97 10.47 -29.88
CA GLN A 59 17.19 9.24 -30.66
C GLN A 59 18.64 9.10 -31.14
N GLN A 60 19.27 10.19 -31.56
CA GLN A 60 20.69 10.19 -31.97
C GLN A 60 21.60 9.79 -30.81
N MET A 61 21.38 10.38 -29.63
CA MET A 61 22.14 10.02 -28.43
C MET A 61 21.92 8.57 -28.01
N LEU A 62 20.69 8.06 -28.16
CA LEU A 62 20.41 6.64 -27.90
C LEU A 62 21.17 5.75 -28.88
N ARG A 63 21.20 6.08 -30.18
CA ARG A 63 21.95 5.32 -31.19
C ARG A 63 23.43 5.21 -30.81
N TYR A 64 24.09 6.33 -30.54
CA TYR A 64 25.50 6.34 -30.11
C TYR A 64 25.74 5.55 -28.81
N ASN A 65 24.81 5.62 -27.86
CA ASN A 65 24.92 4.83 -26.62
C ASN A 65 24.76 3.33 -26.86
N PHE A 66 23.91 2.92 -27.80
CA PHE A 66 23.77 1.51 -28.17
C PHE A 66 24.98 1.00 -28.95
N GLU A 67 25.47 1.77 -29.93
CA GLU A 67 26.70 1.46 -30.67
C GLU A 67 27.88 1.25 -29.71
N ALA A 68 28.13 2.21 -28.81
CA ALA A 68 29.16 2.09 -27.78
C ALA A 68 28.93 0.91 -26.82
N GLY A 69 27.67 0.56 -26.57
CA GLY A 69 27.28 -0.58 -25.74
C GLY A 69 27.59 -1.92 -26.41
N TYR A 70 27.33 -2.06 -27.71
CA TYR A 70 27.67 -3.25 -28.49
C TYR A 70 29.19 -3.39 -28.66
N GLU A 71 29.90 -2.30 -28.94
CA GLU A 71 31.37 -2.33 -28.97
C GLU A 71 31.96 -2.77 -27.62
N ALA A 72 31.35 -2.37 -26.51
CA ALA A 72 31.78 -2.79 -25.18
C ALA A 72 31.51 -4.29 -24.94
N VAL A 73 30.39 -4.82 -25.43
CA VAL A 73 30.10 -6.27 -25.42
C VAL A 73 31.17 -7.02 -26.21
N ASP A 74 31.50 -6.58 -27.43
CA ASP A 74 32.50 -7.24 -28.27
C ASP A 74 33.89 -7.25 -27.61
N CYS A 75 34.27 -6.14 -26.96
CA CYS A 75 35.52 -6.05 -26.20
C CYS A 75 35.54 -7.01 -25.00
N LEU A 76 34.41 -7.16 -24.29
CA LEU A 76 34.30 -8.07 -23.15
C LEU A 76 34.28 -9.53 -23.60
N ASP A 77 33.58 -9.86 -24.69
CA ASP A 77 33.55 -11.20 -25.27
C ASP A 77 34.93 -11.64 -25.77
N ALA A 78 35.67 -10.75 -26.43
CA ALA A 78 37.06 -11.02 -26.82
C ALA A 78 37.95 -11.31 -25.58
N ALA A 79 37.77 -10.53 -24.50
CA ALA A 79 38.51 -10.74 -23.26
C ALA A 79 38.16 -12.05 -22.54
N VAL A 80 36.88 -12.46 -22.59
CA VAL A 80 36.38 -13.76 -22.09
C VAL A 80 36.92 -14.92 -22.94
N ALA A 81 36.95 -14.76 -24.27
CA ALA A 81 37.43 -15.76 -25.22
C ALA A 81 38.94 -16.03 -25.13
N GLY A 82 39.69 -15.20 -24.41
CA GLY A 82 41.11 -15.43 -24.17
C GLY A 82 42.05 -14.38 -24.76
N ASP A 83 41.53 -13.40 -25.50
CA ASP A 83 42.36 -12.40 -26.17
C ASP A 83 43.06 -11.46 -25.18
N HIS A 84 44.37 -11.38 -25.29
CA HIS A 84 45.22 -10.54 -24.46
C HIS A 84 44.99 -9.05 -24.74
N GLN A 85 44.72 -8.67 -25.99
CA GLN A 85 44.50 -7.26 -26.36
C GLN A 85 43.18 -6.73 -25.81
N GLY A 86 42.09 -7.52 -25.93
CA GLY A 86 40.82 -7.23 -25.28
C GLY A 86 40.94 -7.06 -23.77
N ARG A 87 41.73 -7.92 -23.11
CA ARG A 87 41.99 -7.84 -21.66
C ARG A 87 42.72 -6.56 -21.25
N LEU A 88 43.82 -6.22 -21.92
CA LEU A 88 44.57 -5.00 -21.65
C LEU A 88 43.69 -3.75 -21.83
N ARG A 89 42.86 -3.74 -22.87
CA ARG A 89 41.93 -2.64 -23.14
C ARG A 89 40.91 -2.46 -22.01
N VAL A 90 40.35 -3.55 -21.47
CA VAL A 90 39.42 -3.49 -20.33
C VAL A 90 40.09 -2.96 -19.07
N LEU A 91 41.33 -3.40 -18.78
CA LEU A 91 42.10 -2.91 -17.63
C LEU A 91 42.44 -1.43 -17.76
N GLN A 92 42.92 -0.99 -18.93
CA GLN A 92 43.17 0.43 -19.22
C GLN A 92 41.89 1.28 -19.07
N LEU A 93 40.75 0.79 -19.52
CA LEU A 93 39.47 1.48 -19.36
C LEU A 93 39.04 1.55 -17.89
N LEU A 94 39.33 0.51 -17.10
CA LEU A 94 39.06 0.49 -15.66
C LEU A 94 39.98 1.47 -14.91
N GLU A 95 41.25 1.55 -15.26
CA GLU A 95 42.22 2.49 -14.67
C GLU A 95 41.86 3.94 -15.00
N ASN A 96 41.49 4.21 -16.24
CA ASN A 96 41.09 5.55 -16.71
C ASN A 96 39.69 5.98 -16.21
N ALA A 97 38.90 5.07 -15.65
CA ALA A 97 37.56 5.39 -15.16
C ALA A 97 37.63 6.23 -13.87
N PRO A 98 36.88 7.35 -13.78
CA PRO A 98 36.88 8.19 -12.59
C PRO A 98 36.30 7.43 -11.37
N ALA A 99 36.93 7.60 -10.20
CA ALA A 99 36.57 6.91 -8.96
C ALA A 99 35.08 7.01 -8.58
N LYS A 100 34.43 8.13 -8.92
CA LYS A 100 32.99 8.37 -8.69
C LYS A 100 32.07 7.37 -9.42
N VAL A 101 32.53 6.76 -10.51
CA VAL A 101 31.75 5.83 -11.34
C VAL A 101 32.00 4.37 -10.93
N LYS A 102 33.12 4.10 -10.22
CA LYS A 102 33.47 2.80 -9.62
C LYS A 102 32.70 2.50 -8.34
N GLN A 103 32.32 3.55 -7.61
CA GLN A 103 31.54 3.44 -6.38
C GLN A 103 30.11 2.95 -6.64
N ASP A 104 29.56 2.24 -5.64
CA ASP A 104 28.16 1.85 -5.67
C ASP A 104 27.26 3.07 -5.85
N PRO A 105 26.25 3.00 -6.75
CA PRO A 105 25.25 4.05 -6.82
C PRO A 105 24.65 4.22 -5.42
N PRO A 106 24.60 5.45 -4.87
CA PRO A 106 24.00 5.68 -3.56
C PRO A 106 22.58 5.11 -3.62
N VAL A 107 22.28 4.17 -2.71
CA VAL A 107 20.98 3.54 -2.61
C VAL A 107 19.98 4.63 -2.28
N LEU A 108 19.35 5.20 -3.31
CA LEU A 108 18.23 6.09 -3.16
C LEU A 108 17.07 5.22 -2.68
N ASN A 109 17.02 4.98 -1.36
CA ASN A 109 15.92 4.28 -0.73
C ASN A 109 14.62 4.89 -1.26
N PRO A 110 13.75 4.11 -1.93
CA PRO A 110 12.55 4.66 -2.54
C PRO A 110 11.75 5.42 -1.48
N LYS A 111 11.12 6.55 -1.85
CA LYS A 111 10.41 7.42 -0.90
C LYS A 111 9.47 6.64 0.04
N ARG A 112 8.88 5.54 -0.45
CA ARG A 112 8.04 4.60 0.33
C ARG A 112 8.83 3.91 1.45
N LEU A 113 10.02 3.37 1.14
CA LEU A 113 10.88 2.72 2.13
C LEU A 113 11.39 3.73 3.17
N ARG A 114 11.71 4.97 2.76
CA ARG A 114 12.08 6.04 3.69
C ARG A 114 10.94 6.37 4.67
N LYS A 115 9.68 6.38 4.21
CA LYS A 115 8.52 6.60 5.09
C LYS A 115 8.34 5.44 6.08
N THR A 116 8.49 4.19 5.64
CA THR A 116 8.36 3.02 6.52
C THR A 116 9.48 2.92 7.53
N ILE A 117 10.71 3.27 7.14
CA ILE A 117 11.87 3.33 8.02
C ILE A 117 11.66 4.45 9.04
N ARG A 118 11.33 5.68 8.61
CA ARG A 118 11.01 6.78 9.54
C ARG A 118 9.85 6.49 10.49
N LYS A 119 8.84 5.72 10.04
CA LYS A 119 7.73 5.30 10.90
C LYS A 119 8.23 4.30 11.95
N ARG A 120 8.98 3.28 11.53
CA ARG A 120 9.60 2.30 12.44
C ARG A 120 10.58 2.95 13.40
N ASP A 121 11.39 3.89 12.94
CA ASP A 121 12.33 4.63 13.78
C ASP A 121 11.61 5.57 14.74
N ARG A 122 10.44 6.12 14.36
CA ARG A 122 9.57 6.84 15.32
C ARG A 122 8.90 5.90 16.32
N GLU A 123 8.52 4.70 15.91
CA GLU A 123 7.95 3.68 16.80
C GLU A 123 9.01 3.10 17.74
N ARG A 124 10.29 3.06 17.33
CA ARG A 124 11.42 2.49 18.08
C ARG A 124 12.19 3.53 18.91
N ASN A 125 12.41 4.72 18.35
CA ASN A 125 13.23 5.80 18.92
C ASN A 125 12.45 7.10 19.11
N GLY A 126 11.16 7.13 18.77
CA GLY A 126 10.30 8.18 19.33
C GLY A 126 10.38 8.09 20.85
N PRO A 127 10.22 9.19 21.58
CA PRO A 127 10.03 9.08 23.02
C PRO A 127 8.97 8.00 23.24
N LEU A 128 9.35 6.94 23.96
CA LEU A 128 8.38 6.15 24.72
C LEU A 128 7.43 7.20 25.27
N GLU A 129 6.16 7.16 24.92
CA GLU A 129 5.18 8.12 25.45
C GLU A 129 5.30 8.00 26.97
N THR A 130 6.11 8.87 27.57
CA THR A 130 6.51 8.82 28.96
C THR A 130 5.30 9.29 29.70
N GLU A 131 4.37 8.37 30.02
CA GLU A 131 3.26 8.58 30.95
C GLU A 131 2.62 9.97 30.84
N ALA A 132 2.52 10.49 29.61
CA ALA A 132 2.08 11.85 29.35
C ALA A 132 0.57 11.79 29.37
N GLU A 133 0.04 11.64 30.59
CA GLU A 133 -1.35 11.50 30.96
C GLU A 133 -2.06 10.52 30.02
N ALA A 134 -1.99 9.22 30.33
CA ALA A 134 -2.78 8.20 29.64
C ALA A 134 -4.24 8.65 29.62
N LYS A 135 -4.66 9.28 28.50
CA LYS A 135 -6.00 9.83 28.38
C LYS A 135 -6.95 8.66 28.57
N PRO A 136 -7.87 8.72 29.54
CA PRO A 136 -8.70 7.58 29.88
C PRO A 136 -9.36 7.04 28.62
N SER A 137 -9.35 5.72 28.49
CA SER A 137 -9.88 5.05 27.32
C SER A 137 -11.33 5.47 27.11
N LEU A 138 -11.74 5.55 25.86
CA LEU A 138 -13.09 5.98 25.48
C LEU A 138 -14.18 5.11 26.14
N PHE A 139 -13.85 3.84 26.41
CA PHE A 139 -14.72 2.83 27.02
C PHE A 139 -14.62 2.74 28.55
N GLU A 140 -13.64 3.40 29.18
CA GLU A 140 -13.49 3.45 30.65
C GLU A 140 -14.43 4.50 31.30
N ARG A 141 -15.27 5.14 30.49
CA ARG A 141 -16.27 6.11 30.94
C ARG A 141 -17.47 5.40 31.59
N PRO A 142 -18.08 6.00 32.61
CA PRO A 142 -17.94 7.41 33.03
C PRO A 142 -16.76 7.69 33.96
N LEU A 143 -16.15 8.86 33.81
CA LEU A 143 -15.03 9.31 34.67
C LEU A 143 -15.52 9.99 35.96
N PRO A 144 -14.75 9.94 37.06
CA PRO A 144 -15.04 10.68 38.28
C PRO A 144 -14.95 12.21 38.05
N LEU A 145 -15.65 12.99 38.88
CA LEU A 145 -15.75 14.45 38.76
C LEU A 145 -14.39 15.16 38.79
N GLU A 146 -13.42 14.63 39.53
CA GLU A 146 -12.07 15.17 39.67
C GLU A 146 -11.25 15.11 38.37
N GLN A 147 -11.54 14.13 37.51
CA GLN A 147 -10.86 13.94 36.23
C GLN A 147 -11.56 14.67 35.06
N LEU A 148 -12.69 15.33 35.33
CA LEU A 148 -13.45 16.06 34.35
C LEU A 148 -13.04 17.54 34.36
N SER A 149 -12.74 18.09 33.17
CA SER A 149 -12.55 19.53 33.01
C SER A 149 -13.92 20.25 33.05
N GLY A 150 -14.47 20.41 34.25
CA GLY A 150 -15.75 21.07 34.51
C GLY A 150 -16.96 20.14 34.50
N ARG A 151 -18.13 20.68 34.17
CA ARG A 151 -19.41 19.94 34.25
C ARG A 151 -19.44 18.74 33.30
N ARG A 152 -19.94 17.60 33.79
CA ARG A 152 -20.22 16.41 32.97
C ARG A 152 -21.12 16.75 31.79
N LYS A 153 -20.75 16.26 30.61
CA LYS A 153 -21.53 16.37 29.37
C LYS A 153 -21.71 14.98 28.79
N VAL A 154 -22.95 14.63 28.47
CA VAL A 154 -23.26 13.36 27.80
C VAL A 154 -22.68 13.39 26.38
N PRO A 155 -21.77 12.47 26.01
CA PRO A 155 -21.23 12.40 24.67
C PRO A 155 -22.33 12.12 23.63
N ALA A 156 -22.20 12.70 22.43
CA ALA A 156 -23.15 12.47 21.34
C ALA A 156 -22.66 11.35 20.43
N LEU A 157 -23.38 10.22 20.39
CA LEU A 157 -23.16 9.16 19.42
C LEU A 157 -23.77 9.55 18.08
N PHE A 158 -22.99 9.49 17.01
CA PHE A 158 -23.48 9.73 15.65
C PHE A 158 -22.86 8.75 14.65
N ASN A 159 -23.54 8.57 13.52
CA ASN A 159 -23.08 7.70 12.45
C ASN A 159 -22.36 8.53 11.36
N ALA A 160 -21.05 8.33 11.21
CA ALA A 160 -20.25 8.94 10.16
C ALA A 160 -20.13 7.97 8.97
N GLN A 161 -21.16 7.93 8.10
CA GLN A 161 -21.19 7.08 6.91
C GLN A 161 -20.86 5.60 7.21
N GLY A 162 -21.52 5.01 8.20
CA GLY A 162 -21.35 3.61 8.62
C GLY A 162 -20.26 3.36 9.67
N LEU A 163 -19.60 4.41 10.17
CA LEU A 163 -18.71 4.35 11.32
C LEU A 163 -19.42 4.96 12.54
N PRO A 164 -19.62 4.21 13.64
CA PRO A 164 -20.12 4.81 14.88
C PRO A 164 -19.02 5.66 15.49
N VAL A 165 -19.37 6.89 15.86
CA VAL A 165 -18.43 7.83 16.46
C VAL A 165 -19.05 8.47 17.68
N LEU A 166 -18.32 8.41 18.79
CA LEU A 166 -18.68 9.13 19.99
C LEU A 166 -17.99 10.51 20.01
N ARG A 167 -18.77 11.58 19.99
CA ARG A 167 -18.26 12.94 20.10
C ARG A 167 -18.34 13.43 21.55
N ILE A 168 -17.17 13.56 22.17
CA ILE A 168 -17.03 14.02 23.55
C ILE A 168 -17.08 15.55 23.65
N LYS A 169 -16.40 16.28 22.75
CA LYS A 169 -16.31 17.75 22.77
C LYS A 169 -16.69 18.39 21.43
N LYS A 170 -17.11 19.67 21.49
CA LYS A 170 -17.28 20.57 20.34
C LYS A 170 -16.25 21.71 20.46
N PRO A 171 -15.57 22.13 19.37
CA PRO A 171 -15.56 21.53 18.02
C PRO A 171 -14.90 20.14 18.01
N GLN A 172 -15.12 19.36 16.93
CA GLN A 172 -14.54 18.03 16.79
C GLN A 172 -13.01 18.13 16.75
N PRO A 173 -12.25 17.30 17.51
CA PRO A 173 -10.80 17.36 17.44
C PRO A 173 -10.30 16.97 16.05
N GLN A 174 -9.29 17.69 15.56
CA GLN A 174 -8.73 17.48 14.22
C GLN A 174 -8.19 16.06 14.01
N SER A 175 -7.68 15.43 15.07
CA SER A 175 -7.24 14.02 15.04
C SER A 175 -8.38 13.06 14.71
N LEU A 176 -9.55 13.24 15.33
CA LEU A 176 -10.73 12.41 15.06
C LEU A 176 -11.27 12.67 13.66
N SER A 177 -11.34 13.94 13.23
CA SER A 177 -11.75 14.29 11.87
C SER A 177 -10.83 13.66 10.81
N GLY A 178 -9.51 13.75 10.99
CA GLY A 178 -8.52 13.13 10.12
C GLY A 178 -8.60 11.60 10.08
N TYR A 179 -8.79 10.97 11.24
CA TYR A 179 -9.01 9.53 11.34
C TYR A 179 -10.27 9.08 10.58
N LEU A 180 -11.38 9.80 10.73
CA LEU A 180 -12.62 9.49 10.02
C LEU A 180 -12.47 9.66 8.51
N ALA A 181 -11.81 10.73 8.07
CA ALA A 181 -11.53 10.94 6.66
C ALA A 181 -10.67 9.83 6.06
N ASP A 182 -9.64 9.36 6.79
CA ASP A 182 -8.81 8.24 6.33
C ASP A 182 -9.58 6.92 6.28
N LYS A 183 -10.37 6.62 7.31
CA LYS A 183 -11.23 5.42 7.32
C LYS A 183 -12.26 5.43 6.21
N LEU A 184 -12.89 6.58 5.96
CA LEU A 184 -13.84 6.74 4.86
C LEU A 184 -13.14 6.55 3.51
N ARG A 185 -11.95 7.11 3.32
CA ARG A 185 -11.16 6.91 2.09
C ARG A 185 -10.78 5.44 1.89
N GLN A 186 -10.38 4.73 2.95
CA GLN A 186 -10.08 3.30 2.87
C GLN A 186 -11.31 2.49 2.48
N ARG A 187 -12.48 2.84 3.04
CA ARG A 187 -13.75 2.21 2.68
C ARG A 187 -14.11 2.46 1.22
N GLN A 188 -14.00 3.70 0.75
CA GLN A 188 -14.27 4.04 -0.65
C GLN A 188 -13.40 3.20 -1.59
N LYS A 189 -12.10 3.11 -1.34
CA LYS A 189 -11.17 2.28 -2.12
C LYS A 189 -11.58 0.81 -2.19
N ARG A 190 -12.14 0.25 -1.12
CA ARG A 190 -12.63 -1.15 -1.11
C ARG A 190 -13.90 -1.30 -1.94
N HIS A 191 -14.82 -0.33 -1.86
CA HIS A 191 -15.99 -0.32 -2.74
C HIS A 191 -15.58 -0.18 -4.21
N ASP A 192 -14.68 0.76 -4.53
CA ASP A 192 -14.16 0.94 -5.89
C ASP A 192 -13.50 -0.34 -6.41
N LEU A 193 -12.70 -1.02 -5.58
CA LEU A 193 -12.08 -2.29 -5.93
C LEU A 193 -13.14 -3.37 -6.18
N ARG A 194 -14.17 -3.47 -5.34
CA ARG A 194 -15.27 -4.43 -5.55
C ARG A 194 -15.97 -4.17 -6.88
N HIS A 195 -16.31 -2.91 -7.16
CA HIS A 195 -16.97 -2.53 -8.42
C HIS A 195 -16.11 -2.83 -9.64
N ARG A 196 -14.81 -2.55 -9.58
CA ARG A 196 -13.86 -2.92 -10.63
C ARG A 196 -13.79 -4.44 -10.84
N LEU A 197 -13.75 -5.22 -9.76
CA LEU A 197 -13.75 -6.68 -9.85
C LEU A 197 -15.08 -7.21 -10.41
N ASP A 198 -16.22 -6.58 -10.11
CA ASP A 198 -17.51 -6.93 -10.71
C ASP A 198 -17.48 -6.73 -12.24
N GLU A 199 -16.89 -5.63 -12.72
CA GLU A 199 -16.72 -5.36 -14.15
C GLU A 199 -15.78 -6.38 -14.81
N GLU A 200 -14.59 -6.61 -14.23
CA GLU A 200 -13.61 -7.58 -14.73
C GLU A 200 -14.18 -9.01 -14.76
N LEU A 201 -15.02 -9.37 -13.79
CA LEU A 201 -15.65 -10.69 -13.72
C LEU A 201 -16.63 -10.92 -14.87
N ASN A 202 -17.33 -9.88 -15.33
CA ASN A 202 -18.20 -10.01 -16.51
C ASN A 202 -17.37 -10.32 -17.76
N PHE A 203 -16.22 -9.67 -17.95
CA PHE A 203 -15.31 -9.98 -19.06
C PHE A 203 -14.76 -11.40 -18.95
N ALA A 204 -14.29 -11.80 -17.77
CA ALA A 204 -13.75 -13.14 -17.56
C ALA A 204 -14.78 -14.25 -17.82
N ARG A 205 -16.07 -14.00 -17.52
CA ARG A 205 -17.14 -14.95 -17.87
C ARG A 205 -17.34 -15.10 -19.37
N MET A 206 -17.20 -14.00 -20.12
CA MET A 206 -17.27 -14.06 -21.58
C MET A 206 -16.06 -14.81 -22.15
N GLU A 207 -14.85 -14.59 -21.60
CA GLU A 207 -13.65 -15.35 -21.99
C GLU A 207 -13.81 -16.85 -21.65
N ASP A 208 -14.35 -17.20 -20.48
CA ASP A 208 -14.64 -18.60 -20.13
C ASP A 208 -15.64 -19.26 -21.10
N GLU A 209 -16.63 -18.50 -21.59
CA GLU A 209 -17.57 -18.96 -22.61
C GLU A 209 -16.88 -19.11 -23.96
N TRP A 210 -15.99 -18.19 -24.30
CA TRP A 210 -15.20 -18.24 -25.53
C TRP A 210 -14.26 -19.44 -25.54
N ASP A 211 -13.53 -19.69 -24.46
CA ASP A 211 -12.69 -20.88 -24.26
C ASP A 211 -13.52 -22.16 -24.39
N ARG A 212 -14.77 -22.16 -23.90
CA ARG A 212 -15.67 -23.30 -24.07
C ARG A 212 -16.00 -23.54 -25.54
N ILE A 213 -16.33 -22.50 -26.31
CA ILE A 213 -16.65 -22.59 -27.74
C ILE A 213 -15.41 -23.05 -28.53
N VAL A 214 -14.25 -22.45 -28.26
CA VAL A 214 -12.98 -22.79 -28.93
C VAL A 214 -12.58 -24.23 -28.65
N ASN A 215 -12.69 -24.69 -27.39
CA ASN A 215 -12.40 -26.06 -27.03
C ASN A 215 -13.39 -27.07 -27.64
N GLN A 216 -14.65 -26.68 -27.82
CA GLN A 216 -15.64 -27.51 -28.54
C GLN A 216 -15.25 -27.66 -30.01
N GLU A 217 -14.98 -26.57 -30.72
CA GLU A 217 -14.59 -26.59 -32.13
C GLU A 217 -13.24 -27.28 -32.39
N ALA A 218 -12.26 -27.09 -31.50
CA ALA A 218 -10.97 -27.77 -31.56
C ALA A 218 -11.11 -29.27 -31.22
N GLY A 219 -11.96 -29.61 -30.25
CA GLY A 219 -12.35 -30.98 -29.92
C GLY A 219 -13.04 -31.69 -31.10
N GLU A 220 -13.92 -31.00 -31.80
CA GLU A 220 -14.59 -31.52 -33.00
C GLU A 220 -13.63 -31.67 -34.18
N ARG A 221 -12.68 -30.75 -34.37
CA ARG A 221 -11.60 -30.91 -35.38
C ARG A 221 -10.65 -32.07 -35.07
N SER A 222 -10.29 -32.27 -33.80
CA SER A 222 -9.46 -33.41 -33.39
C SER A 222 -10.19 -34.75 -33.49
N LEU A 223 -11.51 -34.78 -33.25
CA LEU A 223 -12.36 -35.93 -33.51
C LEU A 223 -12.51 -36.23 -35.01
N ARG A 224 -12.55 -35.19 -35.88
CA ARG A 224 -12.58 -35.35 -37.34
C ARG A 224 -11.24 -35.81 -37.95
N LEU A 225 -10.11 -35.63 -37.25
CA LEU A 225 -8.80 -36.18 -37.63
C LEU A 225 -8.56 -37.61 -37.14
N ARG A 226 -9.57 -38.24 -36.52
CA ARG A 226 -9.53 -39.66 -36.17
C ARG A 226 -9.91 -40.49 -37.40
N ASP A 227 -8.93 -40.72 -38.27
CA ASP A 227 -8.73 -41.93 -39.09
C ASP A 227 -7.46 -41.76 -39.95
N SER A 228 -6.36 -42.45 -39.62
CA SER A 228 -5.92 -43.61 -40.43
C SER A 228 -5.22 -44.73 -39.62
N TYR A 229 -5.01 -44.59 -38.30
CA TYR A 229 -4.23 -45.57 -37.51
C TYR A 229 -4.81 -45.94 -36.14
N GLY A 230 -6.09 -45.63 -35.87
CA GLY A 230 -6.85 -46.26 -34.77
C GLY A 230 -6.38 -45.99 -33.32
N HIS A 231 -5.45 -45.07 -33.07
CA HIS A 231 -5.01 -44.76 -31.70
C HIS A 231 -5.82 -43.61 -31.12
N ALA A 232 -6.64 -43.90 -30.11
CA ALA A 232 -7.37 -42.88 -29.35
C ALA A 232 -6.35 -42.06 -28.53
N PHE A 233 -6.25 -40.76 -28.79
CA PHE A 233 -5.55 -39.86 -27.86
C PHE A 233 -6.27 -39.94 -26.51
N GLN A 234 -5.54 -40.47 -25.54
CA GLN A 234 -6.00 -40.70 -24.18
C GLN A 234 -6.49 -39.37 -23.62
N GLN A 235 -7.77 -39.33 -23.21
CA GLN A 235 -8.36 -38.17 -22.54
C GLN A 235 -7.44 -37.78 -21.39
N HIS A 236 -6.76 -36.63 -21.52
CA HIS A 236 -5.99 -36.08 -20.43
C HIS A 236 -6.92 -35.91 -19.23
N ASP A 237 -6.45 -36.49 -18.14
CA ASP A 237 -7.06 -36.64 -16.83
C ASP A 237 -7.89 -35.41 -16.40
N ARG A 238 -9.10 -35.65 -15.86
CA ARG A 238 -10.04 -34.62 -15.34
C ARG A 238 -9.42 -33.69 -14.27
N LYS A 239 -8.21 -34.01 -13.78
CA LYS A 239 -7.43 -33.24 -12.81
C LYS A 239 -6.66 -32.05 -13.41
N GLN A 240 -6.51 -31.94 -14.73
CA GLN A 240 -5.79 -30.86 -15.42
C GLN A 240 -6.75 -29.88 -16.13
N ARG A 241 -7.96 -29.68 -15.62
CA ARG A 241 -8.82 -28.60 -16.14
C ARG A 241 -8.13 -27.27 -15.85
N GLU A 242 -7.79 -26.54 -16.91
CA GLU A 242 -7.26 -25.19 -16.77
C GLU A 242 -8.23 -24.35 -15.93
N PRO A 243 -7.72 -23.58 -14.96
CA PRO A 243 -8.56 -22.74 -14.11
C PRO A 243 -9.29 -21.72 -14.99
N ARG A 244 -10.56 -21.47 -14.66
CA ARG A 244 -11.34 -20.46 -15.39
C ARG A 244 -10.80 -19.07 -15.11
N TRP A 245 -10.93 -18.18 -16.09
CA TRP A 245 -10.61 -16.77 -15.93
C TRP A 245 -11.42 -16.15 -14.79
N SER A 246 -12.68 -16.58 -14.62
CA SER A 246 -13.55 -16.06 -13.56
C SER A 246 -13.17 -16.53 -12.15
N ASP A 247 -12.49 -17.67 -11.98
CA ASP A 247 -12.26 -18.28 -10.66
C ASP A 247 -11.40 -17.38 -9.75
N ALA A 248 -10.31 -16.83 -10.29
CA ALA A 248 -9.42 -15.92 -9.55
C ALA A 248 -10.13 -14.62 -9.15
N LEU A 249 -10.98 -14.08 -10.03
CA LEU A 249 -11.74 -12.85 -9.79
C LEU A 249 -12.86 -13.06 -8.77
N VAL A 250 -13.56 -14.20 -8.83
CA VAL A 250 -14.56 -14.58 -7.83
C VAL A 250 -13.92 -14.67 -6.45
N PHE A 251 -12.77 -15.32 -6.34
CA PHE A 251 -12.03 -15.43 -5.08
C PHE A 251 -11.61 -14.06 -4.55
N ALA A 252 -11.00 -13.21 -5.40
CA ALA A 252 -10.58 -11.87 -5.03
C ALA A 252 -11.77 -11.00 -4.58
N ARG A 253 -12.87 -11.04 -5.33
CA ARG A 253 -14.11 -10.32 -5.01
C ARG A 253 -14.69 -10.76 -3.67
N ARG A 254 -14.76 -12.08 -3.44
CA ARG A 254 -15.24 -12.64 -2.17
C ARG A 254 -14.39 -12.12 -1.01
N GLY A 255 -13.06 -12.15 -1.14
CA GLY A 255 -12.16 -11.60 -0.13
C GLY A 255 -12.41 -10.13 0.19
N VAL A 256 -12.71 -9.29 -0.82
CA VAL A 256 -13.05 -7.88 -0.60
C VAL A 256 -14.41 -7.72 0.11
N VAL A 257 -15.41 -8.50 -0.27
CA VAL A 257 -16.73 -8.49 0.37
C VAL A 257 -16.63 -8.93 1.83
N ASP A 258 -15.90 -10.00 2.11
CA ASP A 258 -15.68 -10.52 3.45
C ASP A 258 -14.98 -9.47 4.33
N GLN A 259 -14.01 -8.73 3.79
CA GLN A 259 -13.37 -7.61 4.51
C GLN A 259 -14.35 -6.46 4.81
N ILE A 260 -15.28 -6.15 3.89
CA ILE A 260 -16.31 -5.13 4.11
C ILE A 260 -17.27 -5.59 5.22
N ASN A 261 -17.70 -6.86 5.19
CA ASN A 261 -18.61 -7.44 6.17
C ASN A 261 -17.97 -7.53 7.56
N ALA A 262 -16.75 -8.05 7.67
CA ALA A 262 -16.01 -8.12 8.93
C ALA A 262 -15.80 -6.72 9.54
N GLN A 263 -15.57 -5.68 8.71
CA GLN A 263 -15.50 -4.31 9.21
C GLN A 263 -16.86 -3.81 9.71
N ARG A 264 -17.96 -4.18 9.04
CA ARG A 264 -19.31 -3.82 9.43
C ARG A 264 -19.69 -4.44 10.77
N GLU A 265 -19.37 -5.72 10.98
CA GLU A 265 -19.58 -6.43 12.26
C GLU A 265 -18.84 -5.75 13.40
N LYS A 266 -17.54 -5.48 13.23
CA LYS A 266 -16.74 -4.72 14.21
C LYS A 266 -17.31 -3.35 14.52
N ASN A 267 -17.87 -2.67 13.52
CA ASN A 267 -18.52 -1.38 13.72
C ASN A 267 -19.83 -1.53 14.50
N ILE A 268 -20.60 -2.61 14.30
CA ILE A 268 -21.81 -2.89 15.08
C ILE A 268 -21.44 -3.13 16.55
N GLU A 269 -20.47 -3.99 16.82
CA GLU A 269 -19.98 -4.25 18.19
C GLU A 269 -19.49 -2.96 18.87
N MET A 270 -18.74 -2.15 18.14
CA MET A 270 -18.22 -0.87 18.65
C MET A 270 -19.36 0.13 18.94
N ARG A 271 -20.39 0.17 18.09
CA ARG A 271 -21.59 0.99 18.32
C ARG A 271 -22.27 0.59 19.62
N ASP A 272 -22.47 -0.70 19.85
CA ASP A 272 -23.22 -1.19 21.01
C ASP A 272 -22.48 -0.84 22.31
N LYS A 273 -21.16 -1.03 22.35
CA LYS A 273 -20.31 -0.55 23.44
C LYS A 273 -20.39 0.97 23.65
N MET A 274 -20.47 1.76 22.57
CA MET A 274 -20.64 3.21 22.69
C MET A 274 -22.01 3.61 23.23
N ILE A 275 -23.08 2.87 22.91
CA ILE A 275 -24.43 3.09 23.45
C ILE A 275 -24.41 2.87 24.96
N GLU A 276 -23.78 1.80 25.44
CA GLU A 276 -23.64 1.52 26.87
C GLU A 276 -22.92 2.66 27.61
N VAL A 277 -21.84 3.19 27.04
CA VAL A 277 -21.13 4.34 27.61
C VAL A 277 -22.02 5.58 27.70
N VAL A 278 -22.80 5.86 26.64
CA VAL A 278 -23.75 6.98 26.63
C VAL A 278 -24.83 6.82 27.69
N ALA A 279 -25.35 5.60 27.87
CA ALA A 279 -26.35 5.31 28.90
C ALA A 279 -25.80 5.57 30.31
N LYS A 280 -24.62 5.04 30.62
CA LYS A 280 -23.95 5.26 31.92
C LYS A 280 -23.64 6.73 32.19
N GLU A 281 -23.13 7.47 31.20
CA GLU A 281 -22.87 8.91 31.33
C GLU A 281 -24.17 9.70 31.51
N ARG A 282 -25.27 9.28 30.87
CA ARG A 282 -26.58 9.92 31.01
C ARG A 282 -27.18 9.72 32.40
N GLU A 283 -27.08 8.51 32.95
CA GLU A 283 -27.55 8.21 34.31
C GLU A 283 -26.83 9.06 35.36
N LEU A 284 -25.49 9.13 35.30
CA LEU A 284 -24.72 9.98 36.23
C LEU A 284 -25.01 11.47 36.02
N TYR A 285 -25.18 11.91 34.78
CA TYR A 285 -25.53 13.30 34.50
C TYR A 285 -26.87 13.70 35.14
N GLU A 286 -27.90 12.84 35.08
CA GLU A 286 -29.20 13.14 35.71
C GLU A 286 -29.10 13.11 37.24
N ARG A 287 -28.30 12.20 37.85
CA ARG A 287 -28.04 12.20 39.31
C ARG A 287 -27.38 13.50 39.76
N GLU A 288 -26.27 13.88 39.12
CA GLU A 288 -25.55 15.13 39.42
C GLU A 288 -26.39 16.38 39.13
N LYS A 289 -27.37 16.29 38.22
CA LYS A 289 -28.31 17.38 37.95
C LYS A 289 -29.36 17.49 39.06
N ALA A 290 -29.90 16.37 39.53
CA ALA A 290 -30.87 16.33 40.63
C ALA A 290 -30.26 16.87 41.94
N GLU A 291 -29.04 16.44 42.28
CA GLU A 291 -28.29 16.94 43.44
C GLU A 291 -28.09 18.45 43.37
N ARG A 292 -27.65 18.97 42.21
CA ARG A 292 -27.47 20.42 42.03
C ARG A 292 -28.77 21.21 42.08
N THR A 293 -29.89 20.65 41.60
CA THR A 293 -31.19 21.30 41.76
C THR A 293 -31.60 21.33 43.23
N ALA A 294 -31.36 20.24 43.98
CA ALA A 294 -31.64 20.18 45.41
C ALA A 294 -30.77 21.16 46.22
N GLU A 295 -29.47 21.26 45.94
CA GLU A 295 -28.58 22.24 46.56
C GLU A 295 -29.00 23.68 46.27
N ARG A 296 -29.41 23.98 45.03
CA ARG A 296 -29.93 25.30 44.67
C ARG A 296 -31.21 25.62 45.43
N SER A 297 -32.13 24.66 45.54
CA SER A 297 -33.36 24.81 46.32
C SER A 297 -33.05 25.01 47.81
N ARG A 298 -32.09 24.28 48.39
CA ARG A 298 -31.63 24.47 49.79
C ARG A 298 -31.05 25.86 50.01
N LYS A 299 -30.12 26.30 49.16
CA LYS A 299 -29.54 27.65 49.24
C LYS A 299 -30.58 28.75 49.09
N TRP A 300 -31.58 28.55 48.23
CA TRP A 300 -32.66 29.51 48.06
C TRP A 300 -33.56 29.58 49.31
N LEU A 301 -33.87 28.44 49.93
CA LEU A 301 -34.62 28.37 51.19
C LEU A 301 -33.85 28.98 52.37
N GLU A 302 -32.54 28.75 52.47
CA GLU A 302 -31.68 29.37 53.47
C GLU A 302 -31.66 30.90 53.29
N GLN A 303 -31.53 31.38 52.04
CA GLN A 303 -31.56 32.81 51.74
C GLN A 303 -32.92 33.45 52.02
N SER A 304 -34.04 32.79 51.69
CA SER A 304 -35.37 33.32 51.99
C SER A 304 -35.67 33.32 53.49
N GLY A 305 -35.30 32.26 54.21
CA GLY A 305 -35.45 32.20 55.67
C GLY A 305 -34.61 33.24 56.42
N GLN A 306 -33.45 33.61 55.86
CA GLN A 306 -32.58 34.65 56.44
C GLN A 306 -33.04 36.08 56.11
N VAL A 307 -33.90 36.26 55.10
CA VAL A 307 -34.58 37.53 54.81
C VAL A 307 -35.77 37.73 55.76
N ASP A 308 -36.53 36.67 56.06
CA ASP A 308 -37.66 36.75 57.00
C ASP A 308 -37.21 37.03 58.45
N VAL A 309 -36.10 36.42 58.90
CA VAL A 309 -35.54 36.68 60.25
C VAL A 309 -35.01 38.11 60.41
N ASN A 310 -34.58 38.76 59.32
CA ASN A 310 -34.14 40.16 59.35
C ASN A 310 -35.31 41.16 59.22
N ALA A 311 -36.47 40.74 58.71
CA ALA A 311 -37.65 41.59 58.59
C ALA A 311 -38.44 41.72 59.92
N ASP A 312 -38.37 40.72 60.81
CA ASP A 312 -39.02 40.73 62.13
C ASP A 312 -38.20 41.45 63.23
N MET A 313 -37.01 41.96 62.92
CA MET A 313 -36.08 42.62 63.86
C MET A 313 -35.92 44.14 63.61
N SER A 314 -36.80 44.76 62.82
CA SER A 314 -36.86 46.22 62.59
C SER A 314 -38.24 46.77 62.94
#